data_AF-A0A7W2AA69-F1
#
_entry.id   AF-A0A7W2AA69-F1
#
_cell.length_a   1.000
_cell.length_b   1.000
_cell.length_c   1.000
_cell.angle_alpha   90.00
_cell.angle_beta   90.00
_cell.angle_gamma   90.00
#
_symmetry.space_group_name_H-M   'P 1'
#
loop_
_entity.id
_entity.type
_entity.pdbx_description
1 polymer ?
#
loop_
_entity_poly.entity_id
_entity_poly.type
_entity_poly.pdbx_seq_one_letter_code
_entity_poly.pdbx_strand_id
1 'polypeptide(L)'
;MDERLKLIFNSGLLEAEYRESTLIDSNIKVKWLPVLRCGETHRNMGLIEDGTWVVEESPGLRLLNKTRSFMRVVVLLEQPMDKVRDEIKEFFSQFKIDLDIDLVFPFVDVTRAGFEFGTEYWAELAFKWYEKLPPKDKALLKASLLTISDVKWASQKLRHKAKRELKTISQYNEKRW
;
A
#
# COMPACT_ATOMS: atom_id res chain seq x y z
N MET A 1 -5.88 1.31 11.76
CA MET A 1 -5.91 -0.16 11.59
C MET A 1 -7.29 -0.62 12.00
N ASP A 2 -8.01 -1.30 11.11
CA ASP A 2 -9.41 -1.67 11.32
C ASP A 2 -9.52 -2.84 12.30
N GLU A 3 -10.12 -2.63 13.47
CA GLU A 3 -10.37 -3.67 14.48
C GLU A 3 -11.22 -4.83 13.94
N ARG A 4 -11.96 -4.61 12.84
CA ARG A 4 -12.76 -5.64 12.18
C ARG A 4 -11.91 -6.77 11.64
N LEU A 5 -10.70 -6.51 11.12
CA LEU A 5 -9.82 -7.57 10.63
C LEU A 5 -9.38 -8.48 11.77
N LYS A 6 -8.98 -7.91 12.91
CA LYS A 6 -8.62 -8.71 14.09
C LYS A 6 -9.79 -9.58 14.55
N LEU A 7 -11.00 -9.03 14.56
CA LEU A 7 -12.22 -9.78 14.90
C LEU A 7 -12.51 -10.90 13.90
N ILE A 8 -12.31 -10.66 12.60
CA ILE A 8 -12.49 -11.66 11.54
C ILE A 8 -11.49 -12.82 11.71
N PHE A 9 -10.22 -12.54 11.96
CA PHE A 9 -9.21 -13.58 12.20
C PHE A 9 -9.48 -14.36 13.49
N ASN A 10 -9.83 -13.67 14.59
CA ASN A 10 -10.03 -14.30 15.90
C ASN A 10 -11.35 -15.07 16.03
N SER A 11 -12.36 -14.74 15.23
CA SER A 11 -13.68 -15.39 15.27
C SER A 11 -13.72 -16.72 14.53
N GLY A 12 -12.65 -17.09 13.81
CA GLY A 12 -12.64 -18.29 12.97
C GLY A 12 -13.63 -18.26 11.81
N LEU A 13 -14.18 -17.08 11.48
CA LEU A 13 -15.17 -16.90 10.40
C LEU A 13 -14.58 -17.08 9.00
N LEU A 14 -13.25 -17.01 8.89
CA LEU A 14 -12.52 -17.31 7.66
C LEU A 14 -12.18 -18.80 7.62
N GLU A 15 -12.95 -19.59 6.87
CA GLU A 15 -12.54 -20.93 6.40
C GLU A 15 -11.49 -20.79 5.28
N ALA A 16 -10.38 -20.12 5.58
CA ALA A 16 -9.35 -19.80 4.61
C ALA A 16 -8.10 -20.66 4.78
N GLU A 17 -7.32 -20.80 3.71
CA GLU A 17 -6.02 -21.50 3.73
C GLU A 17 -4.93 -20.63 4.35
N TYR A 18 -4.87 -20.62 5.67
CA TYR A 18 -3.77 -20.00 6.40
C TYR A 18 -2.44 -20.73 6.13
N ARG A 19 -1.37 -19.95 6.04
CA ARG A 19 0.00 -20.45 5.97
C ARG A 19 0.74 -20.11 7.26
N GLU A 20 1.75 -20.92 7.57
CA GLU A 20 2.70 -20.64 8.64
C GLU A 20 4.04 -20.25 8.03
N SER A 21 4.66 -19.20 8.56
CA SER A 21 5.98 -18.76 8.14
C SER A 21 6.67 -17.96 9.25
N THR A 22 7.92 -17.60 9.04
CA THR A 22 8.73 -16.87 10.03
C THR A 22 8.92 -15.42 9.61
N LEU A 23 8.70 -14.48 10.53
CA LEU A 23 9.07 -13.09 10.33
C LEU A 23 10.60 -12.94 10.30
N ILE A 24 11.14 -12.42 9.21
CA ILE A 24 12.59 -12.33 8.97
C ILE A 24 13.30 -11.48 10.04
N ASP A 25 12.70 -10.36 10.45
CA ASP A 25 13.34 -9.42 11.35
C ASP A 25 13.34 -9.88 12.83
N SER A 26 12.45 -10.82 13.21
CA SER A 26 12.28 -11.26 14.62
C SER A 26 12.44 -12.77 14.84
N ASN A 27 12.51 -13.56 13.77
CA ASN A 27 12.52 -15.01 13.79
C ASN A 27 11.29 -15.64 14.50
N ILE A 28 10.18 -14.91 14.56
CA ILE A 28 8.92 -15.36 15.17
C ILE A 28 8.08 -16.08 14.13
N LYS A 29 7.56 -17.27 14.47
CA LYS A 29 6.58 -17.97 13.66
C LYS A 29 5.22 -17.29 13.76
N VAL A 30 4.57 -17.08 12.62
CA VAL A 30 3.25 -16.46 12.53
C VAL A 30 2.36 -17.23 11.57
N LYS A 31 1.06 -17.20 11.85
CA LYS A 31 0.02 -17.54 10.89
C LYS A 31 -0.33 -16.33 10.06
N TRP A 32 -0.54 -16.54 8.77
CA TRP A 32 -0.90 -15.47 7.86
C TRP A 32 -1.78 -15.97 6.73
N LEU A 33 -2.52 -15.04 6.15
CA LEU A 33 -3.49 -15.26 5.11
C LEU A 33 -2.98 -14.60 3.82
N PRO A 34 -2.56 -15.37 2.80
CA PRO A 34 -2.25 -14.82 1.49
C PRO A 34 -3.50 -14.23 0.85
N VAL A 35 -3.42 -12.98 0.37
CA VAL A 35 -4.58 -12.25 -0.18
C VAL A 35 -4.40 -11.93 -1.66
N LEU A 36 -3.21 -11.48 -2.07
CA LEU A 36 -2.92 -11.12 -3.46
C LEU A 36 -1.49 -11.50 -3.86
N ARG A 37 -1.20 -11.42 -5.16
CA ARG A 37 0.16 -11.65 -5.70
C ARG A 37 0.81 -10.35 -6.17
N CYS A 38 2.10 -10.21 -5.90
CA CYS A 38 2.88 -9.00 -6.14
C CYS A 38 3.96 -9.23 -7.22
N GLY A 39 3.80 -8.56 -8.36
CA GLY A 39 4.77 -8.51 -9.46
C GLY A 39 4.98 -9.84 -10.20
N GLU A 40 5.91 -9.84 -11.17
CA GLU A 40 6.24 -11.01 -12.01
C GLU A 40 6.89 -12.16 -11.23
N THR A 41 7.48 -11.86 -10.07
CA THR A 41 8.01 -12.89 -9.15
C THR A 41 6.91 -13.64 -8.41
N HIS A 42 5.63 -13.27 -8.61
CA HIS A 42 4.45 -13.89 -8.01
C HIS A 42 4.54 -14.06 -6.50
N ARG A 43 5.25 -13.15 -5.81
CA ARG A 43 5.39 -13.17 -4.36
C ARG A 43 4.02 -12.93 -3.74
N ASN A 44 3.66 -13.77 -2.78
CA ASN A 44 2.39 -13.61 -2.09
C ASN A 44 2.47 -12.41 -1.12
N MET A 45 1.38 -11.66 -1.03
CA MET A 45 1.18 -10.61 -0.05
C MET A 45 -0.12 -10.89 0.70
N GLY A 46 -0.14 -10.62 1.99
CA GLY A 46 -1.23 -11.06 2.84
C GLY A 46 -1.24 -10.38 4.19
N LEU A 47 -2.05 -10.93 5.09
CA LEU A 47 -2.27 -10.39 6.42
C LEU A 47 -1.85 -11.40 7.48
N ILE A 48 -1.17 -10.96 8.53
CA ILE A 48 -1.06 -11.75 9.77
C ILE A 48 -2.29 -11.52 10.65
N GLU A 49 -2.43 -12.32 11.71
CA GLU A 49 -3.62 -12.34 12.59
C GLU A 49 -4.00 -10.96 13.19
N ASP A 50 -3.04 -10.07 13.37
CA ASP A 50 -3.30 -8.72 13.89
C ASP A 50 -3.78 -7.72 12.82
N GLY A 51 -3.93 -8.15 11.57
CA GLY A 51 -4.30 -7.32 10.42
C GLY A 51 -3.14 -6.54 9.79
N THR A 52 -1.89 -6.79 10.19
CA THR A 52 -0.72 -6.19 9.55
C THR A 52 -0.43 -6.89 8.23
N TRP A 53 -0.17 -6.09 7.19
CA TRP A 53 0.26 -6.61 5.91
C TRP A 53 1.68 -7.17 5.95
N VAL A 54 1.88 -8.28 5.26
CA VAL A 54 3.17 -8.96 5.07
C VAL A 54 3.40 -9.24 3.59
N VAL A 55 4.67 -9.28 3.19
CA VAL A 55 5.09 -9.80 1.88
C VAL A 55 6.01 -11.00 2.07
N GLU A 56 5.82 -12.00 1.22
CA GLU A 56 6.66 -13.19 1.15
C GLU A 56 8.04 -12.85 0.57
N GLU A 57 9.10 -13.22 1.29
CA GLU A 57 10.50 -13.10 0.89
C GLU A 57 11.22 -14.37 1.32
N SER A 58 11.84 -15.13 0.42
CA SER A 58 12.54 -16.37 0.84
C SER A 58 13.67 -16.05 1.84
N PRO A 59 13.72 -16.69 3.04
CA PRO A 59 12.95 -17.88 3.47
C PRO A 59 11.73 -17.63 4.40
N GLY A 60 11.19 -16.42 4.50
CA GLY A 60 10.05 -16.09 5.37
C GLY A 60 9.17 -14.91 4.92
N LEU A 61 8.80 -14.06 5.87
CA LEU A 61 7.91 -12.92 5.70
C LEU A 61 8.54 -11.64 6.20
N ARG A 62 8.16 -10.53 5.58
CA ARG A 62 8.49 -9.19 6.08
C ARG A 62 7.24 -8.37 6.31
N LEU A 63 7.19 -7.72 7.47
CA LEU A 63 6.11 -6.80 7.83
C LEU A 63 6.16 -5.55 6.96
N LEU A 64 4.98 -5.12 6.52
CA LEU A 64 4.74 -3.87 5.82
C LEU A 64 4.15 -2.83 6.80
N ASN A 65 4.96 -2.41 7.77
CA ASN A 65 4.54 -1.49 8.83
C ASN A 65 5.45 -0.25 9.00
N LYS A 66 6.47 -0.11 8.15
CA LYS A 66 7.38 1.04 8.12
C LYS A 66 7.45 1.59 6.70
N THR A 67 7.65 2.89 6.51
CA THR A 67 7.71 3.48 5.16
C THR A 67 8.66 2.73 4.21
N ARG A 68 9.87 2.38 4.68
CA ARG A 68 10.85 1.65 3.87
C ARG A 68 10.48 0.20 3.56
N SER A 69 9.64 -0.46 4.34
CA SER A 69 9.25 -1.85 4.03
C SER A 69 8.41 -1.91 2.74
N PHE A 70 7.62 -0.86 2.46
CA PHE A 70 6.77 -0.78 1.26
C PHE A 70 7.55 -0.69 -0.06
N MET A 71 8.85 -0.33 -0.04
CA MET A 71 9.69 -0.36 -1.23
C MET A 71 9.74 -1.76 -1.88
N ARG A 72 9.48 -2.83 -1.12
CA ARG A 72 9.49 -4.23 -1.60
C ARG A 72 8.31 -4.59 -2.48
N VAL A 73 7.25 -3.80 -2.38
CA VAL A 73 5.99 -4.01 -3.07
C VAL A 73 5.68 -2.85 -4.01
N VAL A 74 6.68 -2.02 -4.33
CA VAL A 74 6.55 -0.90 -5.27
C VAL A 74 6.11 -1.37 -6.67
N VAL A 75 6.44 -2.63 -7.02
CA VAL A 75 5.99 -3.28 -8.26
C VAL A 75 4.47 -3.38 -8.39
N LEU A 76 3.71 -3.27 -7.28
CA LEU A 76 2.24 -3.17 -7.36
C LEU A 76 1.78 -1.93 -8.14
N LEU A 77 2.58 -0.86 -8.15
CA LEU A 77 2.27 0.37 -8.88
C LEU A 77 2.22 0.17 -10.40
N GLU A 78 2.79 -0.92 -10.91
CA GLU A 78 2.72 -1.30 -12.33
C GLU A 78 1.31 -1.73 -12.73
N GLN A 79 0.47 -2.11 -11.76
CA GLN A 79 -0.93 -2.43 -11.97
C GLN A 79 -1.83 -1.20 -11.69
N PRO A 80 -2.99 -1.08 -12.35
CA PRO A 80 -3.98 -0.08 -11.97
C PRO A 80 -4.45 -0.29 -10.53
N MET A 81 -4.55 0.81 -9.75
CA MET A 81 -5.01 0.75 -8.35
C MET A 81 -6.38 0.06 -8.22
N ASP A 82 -7.30 0.34 -9.15
CA ASP A 82 -8.65 -0.24 -9.13
C ASP A 82 -8.60 -1.77 -9.29
N LYS A 83 -7.67 -2.31 -10.09
CA LYS A 83 -7.47 -3.76 -10.23
C LYS A 83 -7.00 -4.39 -8.93
N VAL A 84 -6.03 -3.77 -8.24
CA VAL A 84 -5.55 -4.27 -6.94
C VAL A 84 -6.67 -4.22 -5.90
N ARG A 85 -7.46 -3.14 -5.89
CA ARG A 85 -8.64 -3.02 -5.03
C ARG A 85 -9.65 -4.14 -5.28
N ASP A 86 -9.95 -4.41 -6.55
CA ASP A 86 -10.90 -5.44 -6.95
C ASP A 86 -10.43 -6.84 -6.59
N GLU A 87 -9.13 -7.16 -6.75
CA GLU A 87 -8.56 -8.47 -6.36
C GLU A 87 -8.70 -8.72 -4.85
N ILE A 88 -8.40 -7.71 -4.03
CA ILE A 88 -8.55 -7.80 -2.57
C ILE A 88 -10.03 -7.94 -2.20
N LYS A 89 -10.91 -7.17 -2.85
CA LYS A 89 -12.35 -7.24 -2.63
C LYS A 89 -12.90 -8.62 -2.98
N GLU A 90 -12.51 -9.15 -4.13
CA GLU A 90 -12.91 -10.47 -4.60
C GLU A 90 -12.49 -11.55 -3.60
N PHE A 91 -11.25 -11.50 -3.12
CA PHE A 91 -10.75 -12.40 -2.08
C PHE A 91 -11.65 -12.40 -0.83
N PHE A 92 -11.94 -11.24 -0.24
CA PHE A 92 -12.77 -11.18 0.97
C PHE A 92 -14.25 -11.51 0.73
N SER A 93 -14.74 -11.27 -0.49
CA SER A 93 -16.12 -11.58 -0.88
C SER A 93 -16.43 -13.08 -0.85
N GLN A 94 -15.42 -13.94 -1.08
CA GLN A 94 -15.54 -15.41 -0.97
C GLN A 94 -15.97 -15.85 0.42
N PHE A 95 -15.63 -15.04 1.44
CA PHE A 95 -15.97 -15.27 2.83
C PHE A 95 -17.18 -14.44 3.30
N LYS A 96 -17.90 -13.80 2.37
CA LYS A 96 -19.05 -12.90 2.63
C LYS A 96 -18.70 -11.73 3.55
N ILE A 97 -17.45 -11.27 3.48
CA ILE A 97 -16.97 -10.14 4.28
C ILE A 97 -17.00 -8.89 3.40
N ASP A 98 -17.82 -7.91 3.81
CA ASP A 98 -17.84 -6.59 3.20
C ASP A 98 -16.87 -5.66 3.95
N LEU A 99 -15.77 -5.31 3.29
CA LEU A 99 -14.72 -4.45 3.83
C LEU A 99 -14.56 -3.21 2.98
N ASP A 100 -14.36 -2.07 3.64
CA ASP A 100 -13.83 -0.89 2.99
C ASP A 100 -12.33 -1.12 2.73
N ILE A 101 -12.00 -1.50 1.50
CA ILE A 101 -10.63 -1.84 1.09
C ILE A 101 -9.68 -0.65 1.26
N ASP A 102 -10.17 0.59 1.15
CA ASP A 102 -9.34 1.78 1.32
C ASP A 102 -8.94 2.00 2.80
N LEU A 103 -9.62 1.34 3.75
CA LEU A 103 -9.23 1.31 5.18
C LEU A 103 -8.33 0.12 5.55
N VAL A 104 -8.34 -0.93 4.73
CA VAL A 104 -7.63 -2.18 4.98
C VAL A 104 -6.28 -2.21 4.28
N PHE A 105 -6.24 -1.83 2.99
CA PHE A 105 -5.04 -1.90 2.19
C PHE A 105 -4.25 -0.57 2.24
N PRO A 106 -2.93 -0.60 2.45
CA PRO A 106 -2.10 0.59 2.62
C PRO A 106 -1.75 1.26 1.29
N PHE A 107 -2.77 1.69 0.51
CA PHE A 107 -2.58 2.34 -0.79
C PHE A 107 -1.69 3.58 -0.70
N VAL A 108 -1.83 4.36 0.37
CA VAL A 108 -1.04 5.57 0.63
C VAL A 108 0.43 5.22 0.82
N ASP A 109 0.75 4.18 1.59
CA ASP A 109 2.14 3.81 1.88
C ASP A 109 2.82 3.19 0.65
N VAL A 110 2.10 2.40 -0.16
CA VAL A 110 2.61 1.90 -1.45
C VAL A 110 2.88 3.07 -2.41
N THR A 111 1.95 4.03 -2.49
CA THR A 111 2.14 5.26 -3.30
C THR A 111 3.34 6.06 -2.81
N ARG A 112 3.48 6.23 -1.49
CA ARG A 112 4.63 6.90 -0.86
C ARG A 112 5.94 6.21 -1.23
N ALA A 113 5.99 4.89 -1.17
CA ALA A 113 7.17 4.12 -1.50
C ALA A 113 7.62 4.34 -2.95
N GLY A 114 6.69 4.47 -3.90
CA GLY A 114 7.03 4.80 -5.28
C GLY A 114 7.60 6.21 -5.45
N PHE A 115 7.06 7.20 -4.75
CA PHE A 115 7.64 8.55 -4.72
C PHE A 115 9.04 8.60 -4.09
N GLU A 116 9.27 7.80 -3.05
CA GLU A 116 10.53 7.76 -2.31
C GLU A 116 11.57 6.78 -2.89
N PHE A 117 11.20 6.00 -3.91
CA PHE A 117 12.13 5.07 -4.57
C PHE A 117 13.29 5.80 -5.26
N GLY A 118 13.08 7.05 -5.69
CA GLY A 118 14.13 7.90 -6.24
C GLY A 118 14.42 7.70 -7.72
N THR A 119 13.49 7.10 -8.48
CA THR A 119 13.57 7.04 -9.95
C THR A 119 12.31 7.63 -10.59
N GLU A 120 12.49 8.18 -11.79
CA GLU A 120 11.39 8.76 -12.57
C GLU A 120 10.28 7.72 -12.85
N TYR A 121 10.66 6.49 -13.22
CA TYR A 121 9.73 5.40 -13.49
C TYR A 121 8.74 5.16 -12.33
N TRP A 122 9.25 4.94 -11.12
CA TRP A 122 8.40 4.67 -9.95
C TRP A 122 7.58 5.88 -9.53
N ALA A 123 8.13 7.08 -9.67
CA ALA A 123 7.40 8.30 -9.38
C ALA A 123 6.22 8.52 -10.36
N GLU A 124 6.40 8.21 -11.64
CA GLU A 124 5.32 8.28 -12.63
C GLU A 124 4.19 7.28 -12.31
N LEU A 125 4.53 6.04 -11.95
CA LEU A 125 3.56 5.03 -11.55
C LEU A 125 2.84 5.41 -10.25
N ALA A 126 3.59 5.89 -9.25
CA ALA A 126 3.02 6.40 -8.00
C ALA A 126 2.06 7.56 -8.25
N PHE A 127 2.34 8.44 -9.22
CA PHE A 127 1.40 9.51 -9.56
C PHE A 127 0.07 9.00 -10.13
N LYS A 128 0.06 7.88 -10.86
CA LYS A 128 -1.20 7.27 -11.35
C LYS A 128 -2.06 6.78 -10.19
N TRP A 129 -1.43 6.19 -9.19
CA TRP A 129 -2.09 5.77 -7.95
C TRP A 129 -2.55 6.97 -7.12
N TYR A 130 -1.68 7.97 -6.95
CA TYR A 130 -1.97 9.20 -6.23
C TYR A 130 -3.23 9.89 -6.74
N GLU A 131 -3.45 9.95 -8.06
CA GLU A 131 -4.64 10.59 -8.66
C GLU A 131 -5.96 9.98 -8.16
N LYS A 132 -5.96 8.68 -7.87
CA LYS A 132 -7.10 7.90 -7.39
C LYS A 132 -7.32 7.99 -5.88
N LEU A 133 -6.34 8.48 -5.13
CA LEU A 133 -6.48 8.65 -3.68
C LEU A 133 -7.49 9.76 -3.33
N PRO A 134 -8.26 9.60 -2.24
CA PRO A 134 -9.13 10.66 -1.74
C PRO A 134 -8.29 11.86 -1.23
N PRO A 135 -8.85 13.07 -1.18
CA PRO A 135 -8.12 14.29 -0.79
C PRO A 135 -7.40 14.18 0.57
N LYS A 136 -8.02 13.52 1.56
CA LYS A 136 -7.44 13.29 2.89
C LYS A 136 -6.11 12.52 2.81
N ASP A 137 -6.02 11.55 1.91
CA ASP A 137 -4.88 10.65 1.79
C ASP A 137 -3.78 11.27 0.92
N LYS A 138 -4.17 12.06 -0.08
CA LYS A 138 -3.23 12.91 -0.85
C LYS A 138 -2.43 13.85 0.06
N ALA A 139 -3.07 14.42 1.09
CA ALA A 139 -2.40 15.29 2.06
C ALA A 139 -1.28 14.57 2.84
N LEU A 140 -1.41 13.25 3.07
CA LEU A 140 -0.39 12.43 3.75
C LEU A 140 0.87 12.21 2.91
N LEU A 141 0.86 12.62 1.64
CA LEU A 141 1.97 12.51 0.69
C LEU A 141 2.65 13.87 0.41
N LYS A 142 2.26 14.92 1.13
CA LYS A 142 2.81 16.28 0.97
C LYS A 142 4.34 16.32 1.05
N ALA A 143 4.94 15.62 2.01
CA ALA A 143 6.39 15.58 2.17
C ALA A 143 7.09 14.96 0.95
N SER A 144 6.56 13.85 0.43
CA SER A 144 7.11 13.19 -0.76
C SER A 144 6.97 14.07 -2.01
N LEU A 145 5.87 14.81 -2.15
CA LEU A 145 5.68 15.77 -3.25
C LEU A 145 6.64 16.96 -3.16
N LEU A 146 6.92 17.48 -1.96
CA LEU A 146 7.93 18.52 -1.75
C LEU A 146 9.29 18.03 -2.24
N THR A 147 9.71 16.84 -1.84
CA THR A 147 10.95 16.23 -2.31
C THR A 147 10.99 16.10 -3.83
N ILE A 148 9.94 15.54 -4.45
CA ILE A 148 9.88 15.38 -5.91
C ILE A 148 10.01 16.72 -6.63
N SER A 149 9.47 17.80 -6.05
CA SER A 149 9.41 19.11 -6.71
C SER A 149 10.78 19.77 -6.95
N ASP A 150 11.83 19.34 -6.23
CA ASP A 150 13.15 19.98 -6.25
C ASP A 150 14.31 19.02 -6.56
N VAL A 151 14.09 17.70 -6.57
CA VAL A 151 15.14 16.72 -6.89
C VAL A 151 15.55 16.74 -8.37
N LYS A 152 16.84 16.45 -8.61
CA LYS A 152 17.46 16.43 -9.94
C LYS A 152 17.05 15.23 -10.79
N TRP A 153 16.77 14.08 -10.17
CA TRP A 153 16.42 12.85 -10.88
C TRP A 153 15.03 12.91 -11.52
N ALA A 154 14.13 13.74 -11.01
CA ALA A 154 12.79 13.89 -11.56
C ALA A 154 12.85 14.77 -12.83
N SER A 155 12.08 14.46 -13.86
CA SER A 155 11.93 15.38 -15.00
C SER A 155 11.27 16.68 -14.59
N GLN A 156 11.41 17.70 -15.45
CA GLN A 156 10.68 18.94 -15.31
C GLN A 156 9.16 18.71 -15.23
N LYS A 157 8.62 17.77 -16.03
CA LYS A 157 7.20 17.39 -16.01
C LYS A 157 6.78 16.89 -14.63
N LEU A 158 7.53 15.97 -14.04
CA LEU A 158 7.26 15.45 -12.70
C LEU A 158 7.35 16.55 -11.62
N ARG A 159 8.39 17.38 -11.65
CA ARG A 159 8.54 18.52 -10.72
C ARG A 159 7.35 19.47 -10.78
N HIS A 160 6.91 19.85 -11.99
CA HIS A 160 5.75 20.72 -12.18
C HIS A 160 4.45 20.07 -11.71
N LYS A 161 4.28 18.77 -11.97
CA LYS A 161 3.13 18.00 -11.47
C LYS A 161 3.09 18.04 -9.94
N ALA A 162 4.20 17.76 -9.26
CA ALA A 162 4.28 17.83 -7.80
C ALA A 162 3.95 19.23 -7.26
N LYS A 163 4.51 20.29 -7.86
CA LYS A 163 4.23 21.69 -7.48
C LYS A 163 2.75 22.05 -7.63
N ARG A 164 2.09 21.57 -8.69
CA ARG A 164 0.65 21.77 -8.89
C ARG A 164 -0.16 21.09 -7.80
N GLU A 165 0.12 19.82 -7.50
CA GLU A 165 -0.61 19.07 -6.47
C GLU A 165 -0.43 19.67 -5.06
N LEU A 166 0.77 20.20 -4.74
CA LEU A 166 1.02 20.93 -3.50
C LEU A 166 0.14 22.18 -3.34
N LYS A 167 -0.11 22.92 -4.43
CA LYS A 167 -1.04 24.05 -4.43
C LYS A 167 -2.47 23.60 -4.16
N THR A 168 -2.91 22.52 -4.82
CA THR A 168 -4.24 21.93 -4.62
C THR A 168 -4.46 21.51 -3.16
N ILE A 169 -3.48 20.84 -2.55
CA ILE A 169 -3.56 20.43 -1.14
C ILE A 169 -3.68 21.66 -0.21
N SER A 170 -2.91 22.72 -0.50
CA SER A 170 -2.93 23.95 0.32
C SER A 170 -4.30 24.63 0.27
N GLN A 171 -4.88 24.78 -0.93
CA GLN A 171 -6.22 25.36 -1.12
C GLN A 171 -7.33 24.52 -0.49
N TYR A 172 -7.21 23.19 -0.51
CA TYR A 172 -8.19 22.31 0.15
C TYR A 172 -8.18 22.49 1.67
N ASN A 173 -7.00 22.67 2.28
CA ASN A 173 -6.88 22.88 3.71
C ASN A 173 -7.41 24.25 4.14
N GLU A 174 -7.21 25.30 3.35
CA GLU A 174 -7.72 26.66 3.62
C GLU A 174 -9.25 26.74 3.61
N LYS A 175 -9.94 25.96 2.78
CA LYS A 175 -11.42 25.94 2.69
C LYS A 175 -12.13 25.17 3.82
N ARG A 176 -11.37 24.51 4.70
CA ARG A 176 -11.90 23.67 5.78
C ARG A 176 -11.89 24.38 7.15
N TRP A 177 -11.47 25.64 7.17
CA TRP A 177 -11.52 26.58 8.28
C TRP A 177 -12.38 27.79 7.89
#